data_AF-A0A2T2VXI3-F1
#
_entry.id   AF-A0A2T2VXI3-F1
#
_cell.length_a   1.000
_cell.length_b   1.000
_cell.length_c   1.000
_cell.angle_alpha   90.00
_cell.angle_beta   90.00
_cell.angle_gamma   90.00
#
_symmetry.space_group_name_H-M   'P 1'
#
loop_
_entity.id
_entity.type
_entity.pdbx_description
1 polymer ?
#
loop_
_entity_poly.entity_id
_entity_poly.type
_entity_poly.pdbx_seq_one_letter_code
_entity_poly.pdbx_strand_id
1 'polypeptide(L)'
;MIKIKLTADVFHLITATPEGQPDLDAYTSSFNTRAALQAAYDAGNWEPYEPPQAELGQMPPDWSAFRMALLQSESFRTWSEVLPATWREDLKMAALAANAEALQTVYDICESISEPSPEAAAEWQQIAQENAIPVMFDG
;
A
#
# COMPACT_ATOMS: atom_id res chain seq x y z
N MET A 1 -21.01 2.48 0.79
CA MET A 1 -20.81 3.22 -0.48
C MET A 1 -21.73 2.64 -1.53
N ILE A 2 -22.06 3.39 -2.58
CA ILE A 2 -22.94 2.95 -3.67
C ILE A 2 -22.18 3.07 -4.98
N LYS A 3 -22.24 2.02 -5.79
CA LYS A 3 -21.65 1.99 -7.11
C LYS A 3 -22.73 2.35 -8.13
N ILE A 4 -22.50 3.43 -8.87
CA ILE A 4 -23.37 3.85 -9.97
C ILE A 4 -22.66 3.54 -11.28
N LYS A 5 -23.32 2.77 -12.15
CA LYS A 5 -22.77 2.35 -13.43
C LYS A 5 -23.23 3.31 -14.53
N LEU A 6 -22.30 4.06 -15.12
CA LEU A 6 -22.58 4.99 -16.22
C LEU A 6 -22.57 4.29 -17.58
N THR A 7 -21.63 3.35 -17.78
CA THR A 7 -21.53 2.51 -18.99
C THR A 7 -21.07 1.10 -18.61
N ALA A 8 -20.90 0.21 -19.59
CA ALA A 8 -20.43 -1.17 -19.35
C ALA A 8 -19.15 -1.23 -18.50
N ASP A 9 -18.21 -0.31 -18.73
CA ASP A 9 -16.87 -0.29 -18.15
C ASP A 9 -16.59 0.92 -17.23
N VAL A 10 -17.52 1.86 -17.12
CA VAL A 10 -17.37 3.06 -16.28
C VAL A 10 -18.36 3.03 -15.13
N PHE A 11 -17.83 3.06 -13.91
CA PHE A 11 -18.60 3.21 -12.69
C PHE A 11 -18.00 4.26 -11.78
N HIS A 12 -18.83 4.83 -10.92
CA HIS A 12 -18.44 5.77 -9.88
C HIS A 12 -18.87 5.23 -8.53
N LEU A 13 -17.98 5.39 -7.54
CA LEU A 13 -18.31 5.16 -6.14
C LEU A 13 -18.79 6.48 -5.54
N ILE A 14 -20.02 6.45 -5.05
CA ILE A 14 -20.68 7.57 -4.38
C ILE A 14 -20.89 7.20 -2.92
N THR A 15 -20.72 8.16 -2.02
CA THR A 15 -21.07 7.98 -0.61
C THR A 15 -22.57 7.69 -0.48
N ALA A 16 -22.95 6.86 0.48
CA ALA A 16 -24.36 6.66 0.77
C ALA A 16 -24.83 7.71 1.80
N THR A 17 -26.04 8.25 1.63
CA THR A 17 -26.74 9.02 2.65
C THR A 17 -27.04 8.10 3.86
N PRO A 18 -27.39 8.67 5.04
CA PRO A 18 -27.81 7.88 6.19
C PRO A 18 -28.98 6.92 5.91
N GLU A 19 -29.80 7.21 4.91
CA GLU A 19 -30.93 6.41 4.44
C GLU A 19 -30.54 5.34 3.40
N GLY A 20 -29.25 5.23 3.05
CA GLY A 20 -28.74 4.23 2.11
C GLY A 20 -28.93 4.57 0.63
N GLN A 21 -29.15 5.84 0.30
CA GLN A 21 -29.26 6.33 -1.09
C GLN A 21 -27.94 6.97 -1.55
N PRO A 22 -27.61 7.08 -2.84
CA PRO A 22 -26.39 7.75 -3.26
C PRO A 22 -26.46 9.25 -3.00
N ASP A 23 -25.46 9.77 -2.29
CA ASP A 23 -25.29 11.20 -2.02
C ASP A 23 -24.63 11.89 -3.24
N LEU A 24 -25.46 12.13 -4.26
CA LEU A 24 -25.05 12.82 -5.49
C LEU A 24 -24.74 14.31 -5.27
N ASP A 25 -25.20 14.88 -4.15
CA ASP A 25 -24.98 16.28 -3.80
C ASP A 25 -23.59 16.52 -3.23
N ALA A 26 -23.05 15.55 -2.49
CA ALA A 26 -21.65 15.54 -2.04
C ALA A 26 -20.63 15.29 -3.16
N TYR A 27 -21.07 14.92 -4.37
CA TYR A 27 -20.18 14.63 -5.49
C TYR A 27 -19.67 15.91 -6.16
N THR A 28 -18.39 16.26 -5.91
CA THR A 28 -17.76 17.54 -6.30
C THR A 28 -17.21 17.61 -7.73
N SER A 29 -17.58 16.68 -8.61
CA SER A 29 -17.08 16.62 -9.99
C SER A 29 -17.80 17.60 -10.95
N SER A 30 -17.45 17.53 -12.24
CA SER A 30 -18.04 18.37 -13.29
C SER A 30 -19.56 18.22 -13.39
N PHE A 31 -20.23 19.30 -13.80
CA PHE A 31 -21.69 19.33 -14.02
C PHE A 31 -22.17 18.18 -14.92
N ASN A 32 -21.44 17.87 -15.99
CA ASN A 32 -21.77 16.79 -16.93
C ASN A 32 -21.70 15.42 -16.26
N THR A 33 -20.71 15.19 -15.39
CA THR A 33 -20.57 13.93 -14.65
C THR A 33 -21.71 13.75 -13.66
N ARG A 34 -22.11 14.81 -12.94
CA ARG A 34 -23.23 14.77 -12.00
C ARG A 34 -24.56 14.48 -12.71
N ALA A 35 -24.80 15.10 -13.86
CA ALA A 35 -26.00 14.83 -14.67
C ALA A 35 -26.05 13.38 -15.16
N ALA A 36 -24.91 12.81 -15.59
CA ALA A 36 -24.83 11.40 -15.99
C ALA A 36 -25.10 10.44 -14.82
N LEU A 37 -24.59 10.77 -13.62
CA LEU A 37 -24.83 9.98 -12.40
C LEU A 37 -26.29 10.02 -11.97
N GLN A 38 -26.93 11.18 -12.03
CA GLN A 38 -28.36 11.31 -11.75
C GLN A 38 -29.19 10.47 -12.73
N ALA A 39 -28.91 10.56 -14.03
CA ALA A 39 -29.61 9.78 -15.05
C ALA A 39 -29.43 8.25 -14.84
N ALA A 40 -28.22 7.81 -14.47
CA ALA A 40 -27.95 6.41 -14.16
C ALA A 40 -28.65 5.94 -12.87
N TYR A 41 -28.74 6.80 -11.86
CA TYR A 41 -29.49 6.54 -10.63
C TYR A 41 -31.00 6.37 -10.90
N ASP A 42 -31.59 7.32 -11.64
CA ASP A 42 -33.00 7.30 -12.01
C ASP A 42 -33.36 6.09 -12.88
N ALA A 43 -32.40 5.61 -13.69
CA ALA A 43 -32.53 4.39 -14.49
C ALA A 43 -32.35 3.08 -13.67
N GLY A 44 -32.03 3.17 -12.38
CA GLY A 44 -31.79 2.00 -11.53
C GLY A 44 -30.45 1.30 -11.75
N ASN A 45 -29.48 1.96 -12.41
CA ASN A 45 -28.14 1.40 -12.71
C ASN A 45 -27.18 1.58 -11.53
N TRP A 46 -27.61 1.19 -10.33
CA TRP A 46 -26.81 1.31 -9.12
C TRP A 46 -26.97 0.08 -8.23
N GLU A 47 -25.90 -0.23 -7.50
CA GLU A 47 -25.85 -1.34 -6.56
C GLU A 47 -25.11 -0.91 -5.29
N PRO A 48 -25.49 -1.44 -4.10
CA PRO A 48 -24.65 -1.32 -2.92
C PRO A 48 -23.23 -1.78 -3.24
N TYR A 49 -22.23 -0.92 -2.99
CA TYR A 49 -20.85 -1.32 -3.10
C TYR A 49 -20.41 -1.93 -1.79
N GLU A 50 -20.30 -3.25 -1.78
CA GLU A 50 -19.52 -3.98 -0.78
C GLU A 50 -18.07 -4.01 -1.29
N PRO A 51 -17.14 -3.24 -0.71
CA PRO A 51 -15.74 -3.39 -1.07
C PRO A 51 -15.32 -4.85 -0.82
N PRO A 52 -14.54 -5.46 -1.71
CA PRO A 52 -13.97 -6.77 -1.44
C PRO A 52 -13.23 -6.69 -0.09
N GLN A 53 -13.46 -7.67 0.79
CA GLN A 53 -12.90 -7.69 2.16
C GLN A 53 -11.38 -7.46 2.22
N ALA A 54 -10.65 -7.68 1.12
CA ALA A 54 -9.23 -7.38 0.98
C ALA A 54 -8.87 -5.88 1.10
N GLU A 55 -9.80 -4.96 0.87
CA GLU A 55 -9.55 -3.50 0.95
C GLU A 55 -9.94 -2.88 2.30
N LEU A 56 -10.68 -3.61 3.14
CA LEU A 56 -11.09 -3.18 4.48
C LEU A 56 -10.12 -3.75 5.53
N GLY A 57 -8.88 -3.24 5.58
CA GLY A 57 -7.99 -3.56 6.70
C GLY A 57 -6.49 -3.37 6.47
N GLN A 58 -6.02 -3.19 5.24
CA GLN A 58 -4.61 -2.90 5.02
C GLN A 58 -4.39 -1.40 5.19
N MET A 59 -3.71 -1.00 6.28
CA MET A 59 -3.09 0.33 6.32
C MET A 59 -2.26 0.49 5.03
N PRO A 60 -2.37 1.62 4.32
CA PRO A 60 -1.51 1.85 3.17
C PRO A 60 -0.04 1.77 3.64
N PRO A 61 0.87 1.19 2.85
CA PRO A 61 2.28 1.08 3.22
C PRO A 61 2.86 2.44 3.64
N ASP A 62 3.27 2.58 4.90
CA ASP A 62 3.94 3.78 5.39
C ASP A 62 5.45 3.63 5.18
N TRP A 63 5.85 3.88 3.94
CA TRP A 63 7.25 3.83 3.57
C TRP A 63 8.09 4.85 4.33
N SER A 64 7.54 6.00 4.75
CA SER A 64 8.32 7.02 5.46
C SER A 64 8.69 6.54 6.85
N ALA A 65 7.72 6.02 7.60
CA ALA A 65 7.94 5.48 8.93
C ALA A 65 8.83 4.22 8.88
N PHE A 66 8.59 3.32 7.92
CA PHE A 66 9.43 2.14 7.67
C PHE A 66 10.91 2.49 7.48
N ARG A 67 11.21 3.42 6.56
CA ARG A 67 12.58 3.85 6.26
C ARG A 67 13.30 4.38 7.49
N MET A 68 12.62 5.22 8.28
CA MET A 68 13.19 5.79 9.50
C MET A 68 13.49 4.69 10.52
N ALA A 69 12.55 3.78 10.76
CA ALA A 69 12.73 2.68 11.70
C ALA A 69 13.85 1.72 11.26
N LEU A 70 13.83 1.26 10.00
CA LEU A 70 14.82 0.32 9.49
C LEU A 70 16.23 0.92 9.46
N LEU A 71 16.40 2.16 8.98
CA LEU A 71 17.73 2.79 8.92
C LEU A 71 18.27 3.22 10.29
N GLN A 72 17.40 3.36 11.29
CA GLN A 72 17.80 3.62 12.69
C GLN A 72 18.08 2.34 13.48
N SER A 73 17.60 1.18 13.01
CA SER A 73 17.88 -0.11 13.62
C SER A 73 19.39 -0.38 13.70
N GLU A 74 19.87 -0.64 14.92
CA GLU A 74 21.28 -0.93 15.16
C GLU A 74 21.67 -2.28 14.54
N SER A 75 20.76 -3.27 14.59
CA SER A 75 20.98 -4.58 13.99
C SER A 75 21.11 -4.47 12.47
N PHE A 76 20.25 -3.68 11.83
CA PHE A 76 20.33 -3.40 10.39
C PHE A 76 21.63 -2.71 10.01
N ARG A 77 22.03 -1.68 10.77
CA ARG A 77 23.28 -0.95 10.52
C ARG A 77 24.50 -1.84 10.66
N THR A 78 24.58 -2.61 11.76
CA THR A 78 25.71 -3.51 12.05
C THR A 78 25.83 -4.59 10.99
N TRP A 79 24.72 -5.21 10.60
CA TRP A 79 24.75 -6.20 9.52
C TRP A 79 25.10 -5.56 8.17
N SER A 80 24.55 -4.38 7.84
CA SER A 80 24.90 -3.71 6.59
C SER A 80 26.39 -3.35 6.50
N GLU A 81 27.08 -3.22 7.63
CA GLU A 81 28.52 -2.93 7.71
C GLU A 81 29.41 -4.12 7.32
N VAL A 82 28.91 -5.35 7.38
CA VAL A 82 29.65 -6.54 6.91
C VAL A 82 29.51 -6.76 5.40
N LEU A 83 28.50 -6.14 4.77
CA LEU A 83 28.29 -6.20 3.33
C LEU A 83 29.31 -5.34 2.57
N PRO A 84 29.66 -5.72 1.32
CA PRO A 84 30.43 -4.87 0.41
C PRO A 84 29.77 -3.49 0.23
N ALA A 85 30.58 -2.44 0.09
CA ALA A 85 30.10 -1.06 0.05
C ALA A 85 29.02 -0.81 -1.03
N THR A 86 29.16 -1.42 -2.21
CA THR A 86 28.17 -1.32 -3.30
C THR A 86 26.81 -1.85 -2.87
N TRP A 87 26.76 -3.07 -2.32
CA TRP A 87 25.51 -3.68 -1.88
C TRP A 87 24.89 -2.98 -0.68
N ARG A 88 25.70 -2.43 0.22
CA ARG A 88 25.23 -1.58 1.32
C ARG A 88 24.53 -0.32 0.81
N GLU A 89 25.07 0.33 -0.22
CA GLU A 89 24.45 1.51 -0.83
C GLU A 89 23.16 1.15 -1.57
N ASP A 90 23.19 0.07 -2.38
CA ASP A 90 22.02 -0.40 -3.12
C ASP A 90 20.86 -0.78 -2.19
N LEU A 91 21.15 -1.44 -1.05
CA LEU A 91 20.13 -1.82 -0.08
C LEU A 91 19.47 -0.58 0.57
N LYS A 92 20.27 0.43 0.93
CA LYS A 92 19.75 1.71 1.44
C LYS A 92 18.91 2.42 0.39
N MET A 93 19.36 2.45 -0.86
CA MET A 93 18.62 3.08 -1.96
C MET A 93 17.31 2.34 -2.25
N ALA A 94 17.30 1.02 -2.18
CA ALA A 94 16.09 0.22 -2.36
C ALA A 94 15.04 0.50 -1.26
N ALA A 95 15.47 0.63 0.00
CA ALA A 95 14.58 1.07 1.08
C ALA A 95 14.03 2.49 0.85
N LEU A 96 14.79 3.37 0.20
CA LEU A 96 14.37 4.74 -0.16
C LEU A 96 13.49 4.82 -1.41
N ALA A 97 13.48 3.82 -2.28
CA ALA A 97 12.74 3.86 -3.55
C ALA A 97 11.22 3.66 -3.41
N ALA A 98 10.71 3.27 -2.23
CA ALA A 98 9.30 2.93 -2.01
C ALA A 98 8.80 1.79 -2.91
N ASN A 99 9.71 0.86 -3.23
CA ASN A 99 9.47 -0.26 -4.13
C ASN A 99 9.84 -1.55 -3.41
N ALA A 100 8.84 -2.35 -3.05
CA ALA A 100 9.00 -3.59 -2.31
C ALA A 100 9.75 -4.67 -3.09
N GLU A 101 9.50 -4.78 -4.40
CA GLU A 101 10.18 -5.75 -5.26
C GLU A 101 11.68 -5.46 -5.36
N ALA A 102 12.02 -4.17 -5.51
CA ALA A 102 13.42 -3.74 -5.54
C ALA A 102 14.11 -3.99 -4.19
N LEU A 103 13.43 -3.69 -3.08
CA LEU A 103 13.97 -3.95 -1.74
C LEU A 103 14.16 -5.45 -1.47
N GLN A 104 13.19 -6.28 -1.82
CA GLN A 104 13.29 -7.74 -1.69
C GLN A 104 14.46 -8.27 -2.52
N THR A 105 14.55 -7.89 -3.79
CA THR A 105 15.61 -8.38 -4.68
C THR A 105 17.01 -8.05 -4.14
N VAL A 106 17.20 -6.81 -3.65
CA VAL A 106 18.51 -6.41 -3.10
C VAL A 106 18.76 -7.09 -1.76
N TYR A 107 17.72 -7.28 -0.94
CA TYR A 107 17.81 -8.01 0.31
C TYR A 107 18.27 -9.45 0.10
N ASP A 108 17.61 -10.22 -0.77
CA ASP A 108 17.94 -11.62 -1.06
C ASP A 108 19.40 -11.77 -1.54
N ILE A 109 19.88 -10.80 -2.34
CA ILE A 109 21.29 -10.77 -2.76
C ILE A 109 22.21 -10.52 -1.55
N CYS A 110 21.89 -9.55 -0.69
CA CYS A 110 22.69 -9.21 0.48
C CYS A 110 22.73 -10.36 1.50
N GLU A 111 21.59 -11.02 1.73
CA GLU A 111 21.47 -12.21 2.57
C GLU A 111 22.35 -13.34 2.05
N SER A 112 22.36 -13.58 0.73
CA SER A 112 23.22 -14.60 0.12
C SER A 112 24.74 -14.33 0.28
N ILE A 113 25.12 -13.07 0.52
CA ILE A 113 26.51 -12.66 0.79
C ILE A 113 26.83 -12.82 2.27
N SER A 114 25.93 -12.37 3.13
CA SER A 114 26.03 -12.51 4.57
C SER A 114 24.65 -12.63 5.15
N GLU A 115 24.36 -13.79 5.72
CA GLU A 115 23.11 -14.05 6.42
C GLU A 115 23.03 -13.12 7.66
N PRO A 116 21.89 -12.43 7.89
CA PRO A 116 21.66 -11.72 9.13
C PRO A 116 21.45 -12.71 10.29
N SER A 117 21.39 -12.23 11.53
CA SER A 117 20.95 -13.12 12.61
C SER A 117 19.42 -13.27 12.60
N PRO A 118 18.86 -14.41 13.07
CA PRO A 118 17.41 -14.59 13.13
C PRO A 118 16.69 -13.51 13.95
N GLU A 119 17.32 -13.00 15.01
CA GLU A 119 16.78 -11.91 15.82
C GLU A 119 16.73 -10.59 15.04
N ALA A 120 17.74 -10.32 14.22
CA ALA A 120 17.80 -9.12 13.39
C ALA A 120 16.75 -9.17 12.27
N ALA A 121 16.64 -10.32 11.58
CA ALA A 121 15.61 -10.53 10.56
C ALA A 121 14.20 -10.39 11.15
N ALA A 122 13.94 -10.96 12.33
CA ALA A 122 12.65 -10.83 13.02
C ALA A 122 12.33 -9.37 13.40
N GLU A 123 13.31 -8.59 13.85
CA GLU A 123 13.15 -7.16 14.12
C GLU A 123 12.74 -6.39 12.86
N TRP A 124 13.43 -6.62 11.74
CA TRP A 124 13.13 -5.92 10.49
C TRP A 124 11.80 -6.36 9.89
N GLN A 125 11.44 -7.62 10.05
CA GLN A 125 10.14 -8.15 9.69
C GLN A 125 9.02 -7.49 10.50
N GLN A 126 9.23 -7.27 11.81
CA GLN A 126 8.29 -6.54 12.65
C GLN A 126 8.13 -5.09 12.18
N ILE A 127 9.24 -4.41 11.86
CA ILE A 127 9.21 -3.05 11.29
C ILE A 127 8.42 -3.03 9.98
N ALA A 128 8.62 -4.00 9.08
CA ALA A 128 7.86 -4.10 7.83
C ALA A 128 6.36 -4.29 8.10
N GLN A 129 5.99 -5.17 9.04
CA GLN A 129 4.59 -5.46 9.39
C GLN A 129 3.88 -4.26 10.02
N GLU A 130 4.53 -3.57 10.96
CA GLU A 130 3.98 -2.37 11.62
C GLU A 130 3.69 -1.24 10.62
N ASN A 131 4.44 -1.20 9.53
CA ASN A 131 4.31 -0.18 8.49
C ASN A 131 3.60 -0.70 7.22
N ALA A 132 3.01 -1.89 7.25
CA ALA A 132 2.34 -2.54 6.12
C ALA A 132 3.19 -2.62 4.84
N ILE A 133 4.50 -2.80 4.98
CA ILE A 133 5.43 -2.96 3.85
C ILE A 133 5.43 -4.43 3.40
N PRO A 134 5.14 -4.71 2.11
CA PRO A 134 5.06 -6.08 1.61
C PRO A 134 6.44 -6.63 1.24
N VAL A 135 7.33 -6.74 2.24
CA VAL A 135 8.69 -7.32 2.14
C VAL A 135 8.85 -8.38 3.23
N MET A 136 9.60 -9.42 2.90
CA MET A 136 9.97 -10.50 3.81
C MET A 136 11.45 -10.41 4.15
N PHE A 137 11.75 -10.43 5.44
CA PHE A 137 13.10 -10.52 5.99
C PHE A 137 13.27 -11.88 6.67
N ASP A 138 14.02 -12.78 6.03
CA ASP A 138 14.41 -14.10 6.52
C ASP A 138 15.91 -14.16 6.84
N GLY A 139 16.28 -15.01 7.79
CA GLY A 139 17.66 -15.20 8.25
C GLY A 139 17.79 -16.26 9.31
#